data_AF-B0B057-F1
#
_entry.id   AF-B0B057-F1
#
_cell.length_a   1.000
_cell.length_b   1.000
_cell.length_c   1.000
_cell.angle_alpha   90.00
_cell.angle_beta   90.00
_cell.angle_gamma   90.00
#
_symmetry.space_group_name_H-M   'P 1'
#
loop_
_entity.id
_entity.type
_entity.pdbx_description
1 polymer ?
#
loop_
_entity_poly.entity_id
_entity_poly.type
_entity_poly.pdbx_seq_one_letter_code
_entity_poly.pdbx_strand_id
1 'polypeptide(L)' 'GGEDFDNRMVNHFIQEFKRKHKKDISDNKRAVRRLRTACERAKRTLSSSTNASVEIDSLFEG' A
#
# COMPACT_ATOMS: atom_id res chain seq x y z
N GLY A 1 4.72 -0.40 -18.13
CA GLY A 1 5.76 -0.87 -17.19
C GLY A 1 5.13 -1.09 -15.84
N GLY A 2 5.62 -2.03 -15.03
CA GLY A 2 4.99 -2.43 -13.76
C GLY A 2 4.82 -1.30 -12.72
N GLU A 3 5.59 -0.22 -12.86
CA GLU A 3 5.59 0.94 -11.96
C GLU A 3 4.23 1.68 -11.89
N ASP A 4 3.48 1.72 -12.99
CA ASP A 4 2.12 2.29 -13.02
C ASP A 4 1.16 1.50 -12.11
N PHE A 5 1.31 0.18 -12.09
CA PHE A 5 0.47 -0.69 -11.26
C PHE A 5 0.78 -0.50 -9.78
N ASP A 6 2.07 -0.43 -9.43
CA ASP A 6 2.50 -0.15 -8.05
C ASP A 6 1.97 1.21 -7.58
N ASN A 7 2.08 2.25 -8.41
CA ASN A 7 1.56 3.58 -8.08
C ASN A 7 0.03 3.58 -7.89
N ARG A 8 -0.72 2.86 -8.72
CA ARG A 8 -2.18 2.72 -8.57
C ARG A 8 -2.57 1.96 -7.31
N MET A 9 -1.90 0.85 -6.99
CA MET A 9 -2.14 0.11 -5.74
C MET A 9 -1.88 0.99 -4.51
N VAL A 10 -0.74 1.68 -4.48
CA VAL A 10 -0.37 2.55 -3.35
C VAL A 10 -1.40 3.66 -3.16
N ASN A 11 -1.78 4.36 -4.24
CA ASN A 11 -2.80 5.40 -4.17
C ASN A 11 -4.15 4.85 -3.71
N HIS A 12 -4.55 3.67 -4.17
CA HIS A 12 -5.78 3.01 -3.74
C HIS A 12 -5.78 2.75 -2.22
N PHE A 13 -4.70 2.18 -1.68
CA PHE A 13 -4.58 1.92 -0.25
C PHE A 13 -4.48 3.21 0.58
N ILE A 14 -3.82 4.26 0.10
CA ILE A 14 -3.80 5.57 0.78
C ILE A 14 -5.23 6.13 0.89
N GLN A 15 -6.00 6.09 -0.19
CA GLN A 15 -7.39 6.56 -0.18
C GLN A 15 -8.28 5.72 0.74
N GLU A 16 -8.14 4.39 0.71
CA GLU A 16 -8.87 3.48 1.60
C GLU A 16 -8.51 3.70 3.07
N PHE A 17 -7.22 3.88 3.37
CA PHE A 17 -6.76 4.20 4.72
C PHE A 17 -7.34 5.54 5.20
N LYS A 18 -7.34 6.56 4.33
CA LYS A 18 -7.95 7.86 4.62
C LYS A 18 -9.45 7.74 4.89
N ARG A 19 -10.18 6.91 4.14
CA ARG A 19 -11.62 6.68 4.37
C ARG A 19 -11.89 5.95 5.69
N LYS A 20 -11.12 4.92 6.01
CA LYS A 20 -11.33 4.07 7.21
C LYS A 20 -10.83 4.72 8.50
N HIS A 21 -9.65 5.33 8.46
CA HIS A 21 -8.98 5.87 9.65
C HIS A 21 -9.07 7.40 9.75
N LYS A 22 -9.67 8.08 8.75
CA LYS A 22 -9.73 9.55 8.65
C LYS A 22 -8.35 10.22 8.75
N LYS A 23 -7.29 9.48 8.43
CA LYS A 23 -5.89 9.87 8.57
C LYS A 23 -5.20 9.75 7.22
N ASP A 24 -4.38 10.73 6.90
CA ASP A 24 -3.70 10.81 5.63
C ASP A 24 -2.23 10.39 5.82
N ILE A 25 -1.86 9.24 5.25
CA ILE A 25 -0.48 8.73 5.33
C ILE A 25 0.42 9.26 4.21
N SER A 26 -0.13 10.03 3.26
CA SER A 26 0.60 10.53 2.08
C SER A 26 1.76 11.45 2.49
N ASP A 27 1.56 12.22 3.55
CA ASP A 27 2.57 13.12 4.10
C ASP A 27 3.74 12.37 4.77
N ASN A 28 3.47 11.16 5.28
CA ASN A 28 4.48 10.33 5.92
C ASN A 28 5.26 9.50 4.89
N LYS A 29 6.38 10.05 4.41
CA LYS A 29 7.29 9.36 3.45
C LYS A 29 7.72 7.96 3.92
N ARG A 30 7.88 7.74 5.23
CA ARG A 30 8.26 6.43 5.79
C ARG A 30 7.11 5.42 5.67
N ALA A 31 5.89 5.84 5.98
CA ALA A 31 4.68 5.04 5.81
C ALA A 31 4.44 4.68 4.33
N VAL A 32 4.55 5.67 3.43
CA VAL A 32 4.39 5.46 1.98
C VAL A 32 5.44 4.48 1.44
N ARG A 33 6.69 4.58 1.89
CA ARG A 33 7.75 3.64 1.48
C ARG A 33 7.45 2.21 1.94
N ARG A 34 6.97 2.02 3.17
CA ARG A 34 6.53 0.71 3.67
C ARG A 34 5.35 0.16 2.87
N LEU A 35 4.36 1.00 2.58
CA LEU A 35 3.21 0.65 1.75
C LEU A 35 3.62 0.23 0.34
N ARG A 36 4.57 0.93 -0.29
CA ARG A 36 5.12 0.55 -1.61
C ARG A 36 5.72 -0.85 -1.60
N THR A 37 6.57 -1.16 -0.62
CA THR A 37 7.17 -2.50 -0.49
C THR A 37 6.11 -3.58 -0.30
N ALA A 38 5.06 -3.30 0.48
CA ALA A 38 3.97 -4.24 0.69
C ALA A 38 3.09 -4.41 -0.57
N CYS A 39 2.84 -3.33 -1.32
CA CYS A 39 2.13 -3.38 -2.61
C CYS A 39 2.92 -4.17 -3.65
N GLU A 40 4.24 -4.03 -3.71
CA GLU A 40 5.07 -4.80 -4.64
C GLU A 40 5.02 -6.31 -4.33
N ARG A 41 5.07 -6.67 -3.03
CA ARG A 41 4.86 -8.06 -2.58
C ARG A 41 3.48 -8.56 -2.98
N ALA A 42 2.44 -7.77 -2.73
CA ALA A 42 1.08 -8.13 -3.11
C ALA A 42 0.91 -8.26 -4.62
N LYS A 43 1.50 -7.38 -5.43
CA LYS A 43 1.54 -7.49 -6.90
C LYS A 43 2.14 -8.82 -7.32
N ARG A 44 3.29 -9.20 -6.73
CA ARG A 44 3.94 -10.47 -7.03
C ARG A 44 3.06 -11.67 -6.67
N THR A 45 2.38 -11.62 -5.52
CA THR A 45 1.40 -12.64 -5.13
C THR A 45 0.21 -12.66 -6.08
N LEU A 46 -0.29 -11.51 -6.52
CA LEU A 46 -1.40 -11.38 -7.46
C LEU A 46 -1.05 -11.85 -8.87
N SER A 47 0.24 -11.90 -9.23
CA SER A 47 0.70 -12.52 -10.47
C SER A 47 0.55 -14.06 -10.45
N SER A 48 0.43 -14.68 -9.27
CA SER A 48 0.29 -16.14 -9.12
C SER A 48 -1.01 -16.57 -8.42
N SER A 49 -1.74 -15.64 -7.81
CA SER A 49 -2.91 -15.88 -6.98
C SER A 49 -3.98 -14.81 -7.26
N THR A 50 -5.25 -15.13 -7.08
CA THR A 50 -6.35 -14.16 -7.27
C THR A 50 -6.49 -13.15 -6.12
N ASN A 51 -5.84 -13.40 -4.99
CA ASN A 51 -6.00 -12.65 -3.74
C ASN A 51 -4.64 -12.45 -3.09
N ALA A 52 -4.43 -11.31 -2.42
CA ALA A 52 -3.25 -11.04 -1.62
C ALA A 52 -3.60 -10.23 -0.36
N SER A 53 -3.02 -10.61 0.78
CA SER A 53 -3.13 -9.86 2.03
C SER A 53 -1.95 -8.91 2.17
N VAL A 54 -2.24 -7.65 2.50
CA VAL A 54 -1.23 -6.61 2.75
C VAL A 54 -1.22 -6.30 4.24
N GLU A 55 -0.18 -6.75 4.93
CA GLU A 55 0.04 -6.48 6.34
C GLU A 55 1.26 -5.58 6.50
N ILE A 56 1.09 -4.46 7.22
CA ILE A 56 2.16 -3.49 7.45
C ILE A 56 2.18 -3.13 8.91
N ASP A 57 3.24 -3.57 9.59
CA ASP A 57 3.50 -3.19 10.97
C ASP A 57 3.92 -1.72 11.07
N SER A 58 3.41 -1.02 12.09
CA SER A 58 3.75 0.37 12.39
C SER A 58 3.58 1.30 11.18
N LEU A 59 2.44 1.18 10.47
CA LEU A 59 2.16 1.94 9.25
C LEU A 59 1.93 3.44 9.52
N PHE A 60 1.24 3.77 10.61
CA PHE A 60 0.91 5.15 10.99
C PHE A 60 0.91 5.27 12.51
N GLU A 61 1.61 6.29 13.06
CA GLU A 61 1.84 6.48 14.51
C GLU A 61 2.34 5.20 15.21
N GLY A 62 3.57 4.81 14.89
CA GLY A 62 4.26 3.71 15.59
C GLY A 62 4.29 3.90 17.10
#